data_AF-A0A0K9P376-F1
#
_entry.id   AF-A0A0K9P376-F1
#
_cell.length_a   1.000
_cell.length_b   1.000
_cell.length_c   1.000
_cell.angle_alpha   90.00
_cell.angle_beta   90.00
_cell.angle_gamma   90.00
#
_symmetry.space_group_name_H-M   'P 1'
#
loop_
_entity.id
_entity.type
_entity.pdbx_description
1 polymer ?
#
loop_
_entity_poly.entity_id
_entity_poly.type
_entity_poly.pdbx_seq_one_letter_code
_entity_poly.pdbx_strand_id
1 'polypeptide(L)'
;MIACGGTPNFQTLNYYKSWLNLLYLAVIFLQYLDLEVKRSMEKQKKSLSSILLIFFFLISVVVLADDAADERHSVIQSTLLDDCSKKLDGVDGHLLPFDTSSLKCYTSWKDQDFIVMYGKGENGVWSFILSAPDKKGYVSIGFSPTGKMVGSNAIAGWVSSTGKGMTKQYYLAGESSKACKPDSGKLQLAPSKTIIISQSERLYLTFQLVNTTQPLSQLIYAIGKSPDSQSYLPMHDSMISTKINYETGGGEEGGDEEEEEEERLITIHGILNLIGWGVLIPIGILFSRYAKTWDPMWFYTHLAIQTLGFCLGLVGFIIGFKLEDADKDRIYKHKNIGIAILVMGSLQVAAILARPKKDTKPRKIWNIYHSVVGVVALALAILNIFYGLYLVDEDKSWKIGFGVFISLWGFVYFVLDKIKSN
;
A
#
# COMPACT_ATOMS: atom_id res chain seq x y z
N MET A 1 31.10 -67.64 77.41
CA MET A 1 29.86 -66.89 77.10
C MET A 1 30.01 -66.27 75.72
N ILE A 2 29.03 -66.49 74.84
CA ILE A 2 28.64 -65.68 73.66
C ILE A 2 29.60 -65.83 72.44
N ALA A 3 29.26 -66.72 71.48
CA ALA A 3 28.51 -66.50 70.22
C ALA A 3 29.39 -65.89 69.10
N CYS A 4 29.84 -66.68 68.12
CA CYS A 4 29.19 -67.03 66.83
C CYS A 4 29.07 -65.85 65.86
N GLY A 5 29.80 -65.95 64.75
CA GLY A 5 29.84 -65.00 63.65
C GLY A 5 28.63 -65.06 62.72
N GLY A 6 28.36 -63.91 62.10
CA GLY A 6 27.52 -63.74 60.93
C GLY A 6 28.25 -62.86 59.92
N THR A 7 28.43 -63.37 58.72
CA THR A 7 29.00 -62.69 57.55
C THR A 7 28.06 -61.59 57.05
N PRO A 8 28.56 -60.40 56.65
CA PRO A 8 27.79 -59.50 55.81
C PRO A 8 27.80 -60.01 54.36
N ASN A 9 26.59 -60.08 53.83
CA ASN A 9 26.18 -60.63 52.55
C ASN A 9 26.85 -59.93 51.34
N PHE A 10 27.46 -60.69 50.43
CA PHE A 10 28.14 -60.22 49.20
C PHE A 10 27.16 -59.83 48.06
N GLN A 11 25.89 -59.53 48.38
CA GLN A 11 24.84 -59.17 47.42
C GLN A 11 24.53 -57.67 47.33
N THR A 12 25.03 -56.83 48.24
CA THR A 12 24.74 -55.37 48.23
C THR A 12 25.74 -54.53 47.45
N LEU A 13 26.95 -55.05 47.13
CA LEU A 13 27.91 -54.31 46.29
C LEU A 13 27.59 -54.36 44.78
N ASN A 14 26.89 -55.39 44.32
CA ASN A 14 26.51 -55.52 42.90
C ASN A 14 25.28 -54.68 42.53
N TYR A 15 24.44 -54.31 43.49
CA TYR A 15 23.31 -53.40 43.25
C TYR A 15 23.80 -51.96 43.02
N TYR A 16 24.68 -51.42 43.87
CA TYR A 16 25.19 -50.06 43.70
C TYR A 16 26.03 -49.87 42.42
N LYS A 17 26.80 -50.87 42.00
CA LYS A 17 27.60 -50.82 40.76
C LYS A 17 26.72 -50.87 39.50
N SER A 18 25.55 -51.51 39.56
CA SER A 18 24.57 -51.56 38.46
C SER A 18 23.79 -50.24 38.34
N TRP A 19 23.39 -49.63 39.46
CA TRP A 19 22.72 -48.32 39.48
C TRP A 19 23.65 -47.16 39.09
N LEU A 20 24.93 -47.19 39.50
CA LEU A 20 25.93 -46.21 39.06
C LEU A 20 26.26 -46.32 37.57
N ASN A 21 26.32 -47.53 37.01
CA ASN A 21 26.47 -47.71 35.56
C ASN A 21 25.23 -47.27 34.78
N LEU A 22 24.01 -47.46 35.32
CA LEU A 22 22.77 -46.95 34.72
C LEU A 22 22.67 -45.42 34.79
N LEU A 23 23.12 -44.77 35.88
CA LEU A 23 23.22 -43.31 35.98
C LEU A 23 24.31 -42.75 35.06
N TYR A 24 25.46 -43.41 34.94
CA TYR A 24 26.54 -43.01 34.05
C TYR A 24 26.13 -43.16 32.57
N LEU A 25 25.45 -44.25 32.21
CA LEU A 25 24.85 -44.45 30.89
C LEU A 25 23.70 -43.48 30.63
N ALA A 26 22.89 -43.11 31.63
CA ALA A 26 21.85 -42.10 31.50
C ALA A 26 22.42 -40.69 31.30
N VAL A 27 23.53 -40.35 31.96
CA VAL A 27 24.25 -39.07 31.76
C VAL A 27 24.94 -39.04 30.39
N ILE A 28 25.57 -40.12 29.95
CA ILE A 28 26.14 -40.23 28.59
C ILE A 28 25.02 -40.21 27.54
N PHE A 29 23.87 -40.85 27.80
CA PHE A 29 22.71 -40.83 26.91
C PHE A 29 22.05 -39.46 26.86
N LEU A 30 21.98 -38.72 27.96
CA LEU A 30 21.51 -37.34 28.02
C LEU A 30 22.49 -36.35 27.37
N GLN A 31 23.81 -36.56 27.50
CA GLN A 31 24.83 -35.80 26.79
C GLN A 31 24.87 -36.13 25.29
N TYR A 32 24.64 -37.39 24.91
CA TYR A 32 24.49 -37.83 23.53
C TYR A 32 23.19 -37.31 22.92
N LEU A 33 22.08 -37.28 23.66
CA LEU A 33 20.84 -36.61 23.25
C LEU A 33 21.03 -35.09 23.14
N ASP A 34 21.72 -34.42 24.06
CA ASP A 34 22.03 -32.99 23.97
C ASP A 34 22.97 -32.68 22.79
N LEU A 35 23.94 -33.55 22.49
CA LEU A 35 24.84 -33.42 21.33
C LEU A 35 24.16 -33.73 19.99
N GLU A 36 23.27 -34.72 19.95
CA GLU A 36 22.52 -35.09 18.73
C GLU A 36 21.39 -34.08 18.47
N VAL A 37 20.77 -33.53 19.53
CA VAL A 37 19.88 -32.37 19.46
C VAL A 37 20.67 -31.13 19.04
N LYS A 38 21.86 -30.85 19.58
CA LYS A 38 22.72 -29.74 19.13
C LYS A 38 23.22 -29.91 17.69
N ARG A 39 23.55 -31.13 17.23
CA ARG A 39 23.90 -31.41 15.83
C ARG A 39 22.71 -31.26 14.89
N SER A 40 21.55 -31.75 15.29
CA SER A 40 20.30 -31.58 14.55
C SER A 40 19.95 -30.09 14.44
N MET A 41 20.06 -29.36 15.56
CA MET A 41 19.89 -27.91 15.65
C MET A 41 20.96 -27.13 14.88
N GLU A 42 22.23 -27.57 14.82
CA GLU A 42 23.31 -26.94 14.04
C GLU A 42 23.10 -27.11 12.53
N LYS A 43 22.63 -28.29 12.10
CA LYS A 43 22.28 -28.56 10.70
C LYS A 43 21.04 -27.76 10.29
N GLN A 44 20.07 -27.64 11.20
CA GLN A 44 18.88 -26.80 11.03
C GLN A 44 19.23 -25.30 11.11
N LYS A 45 20.17 -24.88 11.97
CA LYS A 45 20.68 -23.51 12.16
C LYS A 45 21.51 -23.04 10.97
N LYS A 46 22.28 -23.92 10.32
CA LYS A 46 22.93 -23.62 9.03
C LYS A 46 21.88 -23.39 7.93
N SER A 47 20.85 -24.23 7.87
CA SER A 47 19.75 -24.05 6.91
C SER A 47 18.90 -22.79 7.22
N LEU A 48 18.61 -22.50 8.50
CA LEU A 48 17.93 -21.29 8.97
C LEU A 48 18.78 -20.03 8.76
N SER A 49 20.10 -20.11 8.92
CA SER A 49 21.04 -19.00 8.66
C SER A 49 21.10 -18.66 7.16
N SER A 50 21.14 -19.67 6.28
CA SER A 50 21.03 -19.45 4.84
C SER A 50 19.67 -18.89 4.42
N ILE A 51 18.57 -19.32 5.06
CA ILE A 51 17.22 -18.77 4.81
C ILE A 51 17.11 -17.34 5.36
N LEU A 52 17.69 -17.02 6.53
CA LEU A 52 17.75 -15.66 7.07
C LEU A 52 18.56 -14.73 6.16
N LEU A 53 19.67 -15.21 5.58
CA LEU A 53 20.49 -14.44 4.64
C LEU A 53 19.74 -14.16 3.34
N ILE A 54 19.01 -15.14 2.80
CA ILE A 54 18.13 -14.96 1.64
C ILE A 54 16.99 -13.98 1.97
N PHE A 55 16.46 -14.04 3.20
CA PHE A 55 15.43 -13.14 3.71
C PHE A 55 15.92 -11.69 3.82
N PHE A 56 17.09 -11.45 4.42
CA PHE A 56 17.70 -10.12 4.46
C PHE A 56 18.05 -9.60 3.06
N PHE A 57 18.56 -10.47 2.18
CA PHE A 57 18.87 -10.11 0.79
C PHE A 57 17.62 -9.68 0.00
N LEU A 58 16.50 -10.41 0.13
CA LEU A 58 15.25 -10.07 -0.55
C LEU A 58 14.63 -8.77 -0.03
N ILE A 59 14.71 -8.51 1.28
CA ILE A 59 14.29 -7.23 1.87
C ILE A 59 15.17 -6.08 1.35
N SER A 60 16.49 -6.27 1.31
CA SER A 60 17.41 -5.26 0.78
C SER A 60 17.18 -4.98 -0.71
N VAL A 61 16.86 -5.99 -1.53
CA VAL A 61 16.54 -5.79 -2.96
C VAL A 61 15.24 -5.01 -3.16
N VAL A 62 14.23 -5.22 -2.32
CA VAL A 62 12.97 -4.48 -2.39
C VAL A 62 13.13 -3.03 -1.91
N VAL A 63 13.93 -2.81 -0.86
CA VAL A 63 14.24 -1.46 -0.36
C VAL A 63 15.10 -0.68 -1.36
N LEU A 64 16.10 -1.31 -1.98
CA LEU A 64 16.97 -0.65 -2.98
C LEU A 64 16.29 -0.41 -4.33
N ALA A 65 15.23 -1.15 -4.66
CA ALA A 65 14.42 -0.87 -5.84
C ALA A 65 13.64 0.46 -5.73
N ASP A 66 13.47 0.96 -4.50
CA ASP A 66 12.80 2.22 -4.19
C ASP A 66 13.74 3.42 -4.39
N ASP A 67 14.97 3.34 -3.87
CA ASP A 67 15.98 4.40 -4.01
C ASP A 67 16.38 4.65 -5.47
N ALA A 68 16.35 3.61 -6.33
CA ALA A 68 16.69 3.74 -7.75
C ALA A 68 15.61 4.43 -8.60
N ALA A 69 14.42 4.69 -8.04
CA ALA A 69 13.36 5.44 -8.70
C ALA A 69 13.46 6.96 -8.48
N ASP A 70 14.12 7.39 -7.39
CA ASP A 70 14.18 8.78 -6.94
C ASP A 70 15.19 9.64 -7.73
N GLU A 71 16.36 9.10 -8.08
CA GLU A 71 17.41 9.84 -8.80
C GLU A 71 17.01 10.27 -10.24
N ARG A 72 16.00 9.63 -10.84
CA ARG A 72 15.56 9.94 -12.22
C ARG A 72 14.69 11.21 -12.31
N HIS A 73 14.16 11.71 -11.19
CA HIS A 73 13.29 12.88 -11.17
C HIS A 73 14.03 14.21 -11.33
N SER A 74 15.27 14.32 -10.84
CA SER A 74 16.02 15.60 -10.84
C SER A 74 16.52 16.06 -12.21
N VAL A 75 16.74 15.14 -13.17
CA VAL A 75 17.34 15.44 -14.47
C VAL A 75 16.31 15.88 -15.52
N ILE A 76 15.02 15.59 -15.32
CA ILE A 76 13.95 15.88 -16.28
C ILE A 76 13.43 17.33 -16.16
N GLN A 77 13.62 17.97 -15.00
CA GLN A 77 13.01 19.26 -14.67
C GLN A 77 13.57 20.45 -15.49
N SER A 78 14.80 20.34 -16.00
CA SER A 78 15.44 21.42 -16.77
C SER A 78 15.03 21.50 -18.24
N THR A 79 14.41 20.46 -18.80
CA THR A 79 14.04 20.39 -20.24
C THR A 79 12.57 20.71 -20.52
N LEU A 80 11.70 20.78 -19.49
CA LEU A 80 10.25 21.01 -19.63
C LEU A 80 9.82 22.48 -19.59
N LEU A 81 10.67 23.39 -19.09
CA LEU A 81 10.36 24.82 -18.96
C LEU A 81 10.24 25.56 -20.32
N ASP A 82 10.87 25.05 -21.38
CA ASP A 82 10.93 25.72 -22.68
C ASP A 82 9.73 25.45 -23.62
N ASP A 83 8.88 24.46 -23.33
CA ASP A 83 7.83 24.02 -24.28
C ASP A 83 6.43 24.60 -23.99
N CYS A 84 6.13 25.03 -22.76
CA CYS A 84 4.81 25.59 -22.42
C CYS A 84 4.57 27.00 -22.99
N SER A 85 5.62 27.82 -23.12
CA SER A 85 5.50 29.20 -23.63
C SER A 85 5.01 29.25 -25.08
N LYS A 86 5.38 28.27 -25.91
CA LYS A 86 4.97 28.19 -27.34
C LYS A 86 3.48 27.94 -27.52
N LYS A 87 2.82 27.29 -26.54
CA LYS A 87 1.37 27.04 -26.57
C LYS A 87 0.54 28.32 -26.33
N LEU A 88 1.19 29.45 -26.07
CA LEU A 88 0.55 30.75 -25.88
C LEU A 88 0.63 31.68 -27.11
N ASP A 89 1.38 31.33 -28.16
CA ASP A 89 1.51 32.15 -29.38
C ASP A 89 0.16 32.39 -30.11
N GLY A 90 -0.91 31.69 -29.69
CA GLY A 90 -2.27 31.82 -30.22
C GLY A 90 -3.20 32.78 -29.49
N VAL A 91 -2.76 33.46 -28.40
CA VAL A 91 -3.59 34.42 -27.66
C VAL A 91 -3.25 35.85 -28.05
N ASP A 92 -4.28 36.65 -28.37
CA ASP A 92 -4.08 38.08 -28.58
C ASP A 92 -3.83 38.78 -27.23
N GLY A 93 -2.61 39.27 -27.03
CA GLY A 93 -2.18 39.94 -25.80
C GLY A 93 -3.04 41.15 -25.42
N HIS A 94 -3.77 41.76 -26.36
CA HIS A 94 -4.71 42.84 -26.08
C HIS A 94 -5.97 42.39 -25.34
N LEU A 95 -6.29 41.09 -25.35
CA LEU A 95 -7.42 40.53 -24.62
C LEU A 95 -7.08 40.25 -23.15
N LEU A 96 -5.79 40.16 -22.81
CA LEU A 96 -5.35 39.84 -21.46
C LEU A 96 -5.39 41.09 -20.57
N PRO A 97 -5.83 40.95 -19.31
CA PRO A 97 -6.08 42.11 -18.46
C PRO A 97 -4.80 42.68 -17.81
N PHE A 98 -3.63 42.06 -18.03
CA PHE A 98 -2.34 42.47 -17.49
C PHE A 98 -1.19 41.97 -18.37
N ASP A 99 0.01 42.55 -18.20
CA ASP A 99 1.23 42.14 -18.88
C ASP A 99 1.64 40.72 -18.44
N THR A 100 1.98 39.88 -19.41
CA THR A 100 2.32 38.47 -19.23
C THR A 100 3.79 38.17 -19.48
N SER A 101 4.58 39.16 -19.90
CA SER A 101 5.98 39.00 -20.32
C SER A 101 6.90 38.40 -19.24
N SER A 102 6.56 38.60 -17.96
CA SER A 102 7.35 38.15 -16.80
C SER A 102 6.82 36.89 -16.13
N LEU A 103 5.78 36.25 -16.67
CA LEU A 103 5.18 35.06 -16.06
C LEU A 103 6.03 33.81 -16.36
N LYS A 104 6.26 33.01 -15.33
CA LYS A 104 6.78 31.64 -15.46
C LYS A 104 5.64 30.72 -15.89
N CYS A 105 5.93 29.68 -16.68
CA CYS A 105 4.94 28.67 -17.05
C CYS A 105 5.39 27.27 -16.65
N TYR A 106 4.42 26.39 -16.39
CA TYR A 106 4.63 24.96 -16.27
C TYR A 106 3.36 24.21 -16.70
N THR A 107 3.53 22.94 -17.08
CA THR A 107 2.40 22.05 -17.35
C THR A 107 1.88 21.52 -16.03
N SER A 108 0.68 21.95 -15.62
CA SER A 108 0.11 21.61 -14.32
C SER A 108 -0.73 20.34 -14.32
N TRP A 109 -1.25 19.93 -15.49
CA TRP A 109 -2.00 18.67 -15.62
C TRP A 109 -1.84 18.12 -17.03
N LYS A 110 -0.92 17.15 -17.19
CA LYS A 110 -0.53 16.65 -18.52
C LYS A 110 -1.69 15.97 -19.25
N ASP A 111 -2.48 15.15 -18.55
CA ASP A 111 -3.55 14.36 -19.15
C ASP A 111 -4.74 15.20 -19.65
N GLN A 112 -4.97 16.36 -19.04
CA GLN A 112 -5.99 17.32 -19.47
C GLN A 112 -5.41 18.52 -20.22
N ASP A 113 -4.10 18.52 -20.47
CA ASP A 113 -3.37 19.60 -21.13
C ASP A 113 -3.56 20.97 -20.45
N PHE A 114 -3.52 21.00 -19.11
CA PHE A 114 -3.54 22.25 -18.34
C PHE A 114 -2.13 22.85 -18.24
N ILE A 115 -2.09 24.15 -18.43
CA ILE A 115 -0.88 24.97 -18.29
C ILE A 115 -1.21 26.08 -17.32
N VAL A 116 -0.34 26.27 -16.33
CA VAL A 116 -0.42 27.40 -15.42
C VAL A 116 0.75 28.33 -15.70
N MET A 117 0.42 29.61 -15.85
CA MET A 117 1.39 30.68 -15.83
C MET A 117 1.18 31.51 -14.58
N TYR A 118 2.27 31.92 -13.96
CA TYR A 118 2.21 32.72 -12.75
C TYR A 118 3.39 33.67 -12.64
N GLY A 119 3.22 34.75 -11.90
CA GLY A 119 4.29 35.70 -11.64
C GLY A 119 3.98 36.62 -10.48
N LYS A 120 5.03 36.98 -9.76
CA LYS A 120 4.96 37.95 -8.65
C LYS A 120 5.24 39.34 -9.20
N GLY A 121 4.25 40.22 -9.09
CA GLY A 121 4.39 41.65 -9.37
C GLY A 121 4.80 42.44 -8.12
N GLU A 122 4.71 43.77 -8.23
CA GLU A 122 4.95 44.68 -7.12
C GLU A 122 3.83 44.63 -6.07
N ASN A 123 4.10 45.13 -4.86
CA ASN A 123 3.12 45.34 -3.80
C ASN A 123 2.26 44.10 -3.43
N GLY A 124 2.84 42.89 -3.52
CA GLY A 124 2.15 41.65 -3.16
C GLY A 124 1.06 41.23 -4.14
N VAL A 125 1.17 41.65 -5.41
CA VAL A 125 0.30 41.20 -6.50
C VAL A 125 0.86 39.91 -7.10
N TRP A 126 0.01 38.91 -7.26
CA TRP A 126 0.32 37.67 -7.98
C TRP A 126 -0.61 37.51 -9.16
N SER A 127 -0.05 37.35 -10.35
CA SER A 127 -0.81 37.16 -11.59
C SER A 127 -0.83 35.70 -11.98
N PHE A 128 -1.97 35.20 -12.43
CA PHE A 128 -2.17 33.81 -12.83
C PHE A 128 -2.93 33.71 -14.15
N ILE A 129 -2.53 32.75 -14.98
CA ILE A 129 -3.26 32.32 -16.17
C ILE A 129 -3.35 30.81 -16.13
N LEU A 130 -4.57 30.29 -16.07
CA LEU A 130 -4.86 28.89 -16.30
C LEU A 130 -5.32 28.71 -17.74
N SER A 131 -4.58 27.93 -18.53
CA SER A 131 -4.95 27.54 -19.88
C SER A 131 -5.35 26.08 -19.95
N ALA A 132 -6.49 25.78 -20.57
CA ALA A 132 -7.01 24.43 -20.74
C ALA A 132 -7.82 24.30 -22.04
N PRO A 133 -7.98 23.10 -22.63
CA PRO A 133 -8.86 22.90 -23.78
C PRO A 133 -10.31 23.32 -23.52
N ASP A 134 -10.95 23.99 -24.47
CA ASP A 134 -12.36 24.39 -24.36
C ASP A 134 -13.30 23.22 -24.68
N LYS A 135 -13.62 22.44 -23.65
CA LYS A 135 -14.58 21.33 -23.73
C LYS A 135 -16.04 21.77 -23.51
N LYS A 136 -16.36 23.07 -23.69
CA LYS A 136 -17.69 23.66 -23.42
C LYS A 136 -18.17 23.45 -21.98
N GLY A 137 -17.23 23.44 -21.04
CA GLY A 137 -17.44 23.21 -19.61
C GLY A 137 -16.93 24.36 -18.75
N TYR A 138 -16.86 24.16 -17.43
CA TYR A 138 -16.03 25.01 -16.58
C TYR A 138 -14.65 24.38 -16.40
N VAL A 139 -13.67 25.26 -16.19
CA VAL A 139 -12.36 24.93 -15.65
C VAL A 139 -12.16 25.71 -14.36
N SER A 140 -11.46 25.13 -13.40
CA SER A 140 -11.20 25.79 -12.12
C SER A 140 -9.79 25.54 -11.61
N ILE A 141 -9.32 26.51 -10.85
CA ILE A 141 -8.11 26.43 -10.02
C ILE A 141 -8.49 26.79 -8.59
N GLY A 142 -8.01 26.03 -7.62
CA GLY A 142 -8.21 26.28 -6.20
C GLY A 142 -6.90 26.26 -5.43
N PHE A 143 -6.85 27.06 -4.37
CA PHE A 143 -5.76 27.19 -3.43
C PHE A 143 -6.16 26.42 -2.18
N SER A 144 -5.50 25.29 -1.95
CA SER A 144 -5.82 24.34 -0.88
C SER A 144 -4.80 24.42 0.25
N PRO A 145 -5.24 24.37 1.52
CA PRO A 145 -4.33 24.15 2.63
C PRO A 145 -3.77 22.71 2.72
N THR A 146 -4.49 21.71 2.16
CA THR A 146 -4.22 20.27 2.35
C THR A 146 -4.32 19.46 1.05
N GLY A 147 -4.30 20.11 -0.12
CA GLY A 147 -4.53 19.44 -1.42
C GLY A 147 -5.95 18.93 -1.67
N LYS A 148 -6.83 18.96 -0.66
CA LYS A 148 -8.20 18.48 -0.75
C LYS A 148 -9.16 19.57 -1.19
N MET A 149 -10.30 19.15 -1.74
CA MET A 149 -11.38 20.05 -2.16
C MET A 149 -11.95 20.80 -0.95
N VAL A 150 -12.32 20.09 0.11
CA VAL A 150 -13.02 20.68 1.27
C VAL A 150 -12.08 21.60 2.05
N GLY A 151 -12.52 22.84 2.29
CA GLY A 151 -11.75 23.88 2.96
C GLY A 151 -10.97 24.81 2.03
N SER A 152 -10.92 24.50 0.74
CA SER A 152 -10.19 25.28 -0.27
C SER A 152 -10.95 26.50 -0.78
N ASN A 153 -10.21 27.46 -1.35
CA ASN A 153 -10.80 28.57 -2.10
C ASN A 153 -10.51 28.40 -3.58
N ALA A 154 -11.52 28.52 -4.43
CA ALA A 154 -11.37 28.27 -5.86
C ALA A 154 -11.95 29.39 -6.72
N ILE A 155 -11.47 29.46 -7.96
CA ILE A 155 -11.99 30.29 -9.03
C ILE A 155 -12.36 29.34 -10.16
N ALA A 156 -13.61 29.41 -10.62
CA ALA A 156 -14.05 28.69 -11.81
C ALA A 156 -14.44 29.67 -12.91
N GLY A 157 -14.12 29.30 -14.15
CA GLY A 157 -14.53 30.05 -15.32
C GLY A 157 -15.09 29.15 -16.41
N TRP A 158 -16.07 29.67 -17.15
CA TRP A 158 -16.69 29.00 -18.29
C TRP A 158 -17.18 30.03 -19.32
N VAL A 159 -17.42 29.60 -20.55
CA VAL A 159 -18.11 30.40 -21.56
C VAL A 159 -19.58 30.00 -21.58
N SER A 160 -20.47 30.96 -21.39
CA SER A 160 -21.92 30.74 -21.46
C SER A 160 -22.40 30.45 -22.89
N SER A 161 -23.63 29.95 -23.04
CA SER A 161 -24.23 29.68 -24.34
C SER A 161 -24.33 30.90 -25.26
N THR A 162 -24.26 32.11 -24.72
CA THR A 162 -24.23 33.37 -25.48
C THR A 162 -22.83 33.80 -25.91
N GLY A 163 -21.80 32.99 -25.63
CA GLY A 163 -20.40 33.31 -25.91
C GLY A 163 -19.76 34.23 -24.87
N LYS A 164 -20.50 34.66 -23.84
CA LYS A 164 -19.96 35.51 -22.78
C LYS A 164 -19.17 34.68 -21.78
N GLY A 165 -17.92 35.06 -21.52
CA GLY A 165 -17.09 34.52 -20.45
C GLY A 165 -17.63 34.87 -19.07
N MET A 166 -17.70 33.87 -18.19
CA MET A 166 -18.20 33.97 -16.82
C MET A 166 -17.16 33.43 -15.87
N THR A 167 -16.89 34.16 -14.78
CA THR A 167 -15.97 33.73 -13.72
C THR A 167 -16.60 33.94 -12.35
N LYS A 168 -16.40 32.99 -11.44
CA LYS A 168 -16.90 33.04 -10.07
C LYS A 168 -15.88 32.48 -9.09
N GLN A 169 -15.86 33.02 -7.87
CA GLN A 169 -15.07 32.47 -6.76
C GLN A 169 -15.95 31.63 -5.83
N TYR A 170 -15.35 30.63 -5.18
CA TYR A 170 -16.03 29.66 -4.33
C TYR A 170 -15.19 29.39 -3.09
N TYR A 171 -15.85 29.25 -1.94
CA TYR A 171 -15.32 28.53 -0.80
C TYR A 171 -15.91 27.11 -0.83
N LEU A 172 -15.04 26.11 -0.89
CA LEU A 172 -15.43 24.71 -1.06
C LEU A 172 -15.72 24.09 0.31
N ALA A 173 -16.90 24.37 0.88
CA ALA A 173 -17.25 23.94 2.24
C ALA A 173 -17.61 22.45 2.38
N GLY A 174 -17.72 21.72 1.26
CA GLY A 174 -18.07 20.30 1.21
C GLY A 174 -18.10 19.81 -0.24
N GLU A 175 -18.34 18.51 -0.44
CA GLU A 175 -18.28 17.88 -1.77
C GLU A 175 -19.55 18.07 -2.62
N SER A 176 -20.67 18.44 -1.97
CA SER A 176 -21.91 18.68 -2.69
C SER A 176 -21.92 20.06 -3.34
N SER A 177 -22.52 20.17 -4.54
CA SER A 177 -22.69 21.44 -5.27
C SER A 177 -23.27 22.57 -4.39
N LYS A 178 -24.26 22.27 -3.55
CA LYS A 178 -24.90 23.25 -2.64
C LYS A 178 -23.96 23.77 -1.53
N ALA A 179 -22.94 23.00 -1.16
CA ALA A 179 -21.92 23.42 -0.20
C ALA A 179 -20.91 24.41 -0.83
N CYS A 180 -20.82 24.45 -2.16
CA CYS A 180 -19.93 25.32 -2.93
C CYS A 180 -20.72 26.50 -3.51
N LYS A 181 -21.13 27.44 -2.64
CA LYS A 181 -21.93 28.59 -3.08
C LYS A 181 -21.12 29.52 -3.99
N PRO A 182 -21.67 30.01 -5.10
CA PRO A 182 -21.00 31.01 -5.93
C PRO A 182 -20.78 32.32 -5.15
N ASP A 183 -19.68 33.00 -5.47
CA ASP A 183 -19.22 34.26 -4.85
C ASP A 183 -18.92 34.15 -3.34
N SER A 184 -18.69 32.94 -2.81
CA SER A 184 -18.38 32.72 -1.39
C SER A 184 -16.88 32.64 -1.07
N GLY A 185 -16.02 32.69 -2.09
CA GLY A 185 -14.57 32.61 -1.94
C GLY A 185 -13.98 33.74 -1.10
N LYS A 186 -12.81 33.48 -0.49
CA LYS A 186 -12.07 34.42 0.37
C LYS A 186 -10.80 34.95 -0.28
N LEU A 187 -10.59 34.69 -1.57
CA LEU A 187 -9.42 35.17 -2.30
C LEU A 187 -9.53 36.68 -2.51
N GLN A 188 -8.45 37.41 -2.24
CA GLN A 188 -8.40 38.86 -2.50
C GLN A 188 -8.09 39.09 -3.98
N LEU A 189 -9.13 39.16 -4.80
CA LEU A 189 -9.01 39.35 -6.25
C LEU A 189 -8.90 40.83 -6.63
N ALA A 190 -8.03 41.14 -7.60
CA ALA A 190 -7.97 42.49 -8.17
C ALA A 190 -9.24 42.80 -8.99
N PRO A 191 -9.86 43.99 -8.81
CA PRO A 191 -11.04 44.39 -9.57
C PRO A 191 -10.81 44.34 -11.09
N SER A 192 -11.74 43.74 -11.83
CA SER A 192 -11.72 43.66 -13.29
C SER A 192 -10.50 42.95 -13.91
N LYS A 193 -9.75 42.17 -13.11
CA LYS A 193 -8.61 41.36 -13.61
C LYS A 193 -8.92 39.88 -13.67
N THR A 194 -10.07 39.45 -13.14
CA THR A 194 -10.56 38.07 -13.24
C THR A 194 -11.49 37.95 -14.45
N ILE A 195 -11.02 37.29 -15.51
CA ILE A 195 -11.79 37.06 -16.74
C ILE A 195 -11.50 35.67 -17.29
N ILE A 196 -12.37 35.19 -18.18
CA ILE A 196 -12.12 34.00 -18.98
C ILE A 196 -12.36 34.30 -20.45
N ILE A 197 -11.44 33.86 -21.29
CA ILE A 197 -11.48 34.03 -22.75
C ILE A 197 -11.40 32.66 -23.40
N SER A 198 -12.19 32.43 -24.45
CA SER A 198 -12.03 31.29 -25.35
C SER A 198 -11.40 31.75 -26.65
N GLN A 199 -10.21 31.24 -26.96
CA GLN A 199 -9.48 31.55 -28.19
C GLN A 199 -8.73 30.29 -28.63
N SER A 200 -8.74 30.01 -29.94
CA SER A 200 -8.01 28.88 -30.52
C SER A 200 -8.31 27.54 -29.82
N GLU A 201 -9.60 27.28 -29.55
CA GLU A 201 -10.10 26.07 -28.86
C GLU A 201 -9.58 25.87 -27.43
N ARG A 202 -9.10 26.94 -26.79
CA ARG A 202 -8.63 26.93 -25.40
C ARG A 202 -9.29 28.02 -24.58
N LEU A 203 -9.51 27.69 -23.31
CA LEU A 203 -9.90 28.63 -22.28
C LEU A 203 -8.67 29.20 -21.60
N TYR A 204 -8.69 30.51 -21.36
CA TYR A 204 -7.69 31.25 -20.60
C TYR A 204 -8.39 31.94 -19.43
N LEU A 205 -8.34 31.32 -18.25
CA LEU A 205 -8.83 31.89 -17.00
C LEU A 205 -7.70 32.70 -16.37
N THR A 206 -7.84 34.02 -16.39
CA THR A 206 -6.82 34.95 -15.89
C THR A 206 -7.31 35.62 -14.62
N PHE A 207 -6.45 35.81 -13.62
CA PHE A 207 -6.77 36.56 -12.41
C PHE A 207 -5.54 37.11 -11.72
N GLN A 208 -5.74 38.09 -10.82
CA GLN A 208 -4.70 38.61 -9.95
C GLN A 208 -5.13 38.50 -8.49
N LEU A 209 -4.26 37.98 -7.64
CA LEU A 209 -4.38 38.06 -6.18
C LEU A 209 -3.66 39.32 -5.70
N VAL A 210 -4.26 40.08 -4.80
CA VAL A 210 -3.70 41.30 -4.20
C VAL A 210 -3.45 41.11 -2.72
N ASN A 211 -2.59 41.96 -2.13
CA ASN A 211 -2.24 41.92 -0.71
C ASN A 211 -1.81 40.52 -0.22
N THR A 212 -1.15 39.75 -1.10
CA THR A 212 -0.81 38.35 -0.85
C THR A 212 0.71 38.21 -0.82
N THR A 213 1.28 37.92 0.36
CA THR A 213 2.73 37.70 0.49
C THR A 213 3.19 36.56 -0.39
N GLN A 214 2.52 35.41 -0.27
CA GLN A 214 2.68 34.23 -1.10
C GLN A 214 1.37 33.42 -1.09
N PRO A 215 0.83 33.02 -2.25
CA PRO A 215 -0.34 32.16 -2.32
C PRO A 215 -0.03 30.75 -1.80
N LEU A 216 -1.06 29.97 -1.47
CA LEU A 216 -0.87 28.57 -1.10
C LEU A 216 -0.23 27.81 -2.27
N SER A 217 0.71 26.91 -1.95
CA SER A 217 1.43 26.10 -2.92
C SER A 217 0.67 24.86 -3.35
N GLN A 218 -0.27 24.36 -2.54
CA GLN A 218 -1.14 23.27 -2.97
C GLN A 218 -2.28 23.84 -3.82
N LEU A 219 -2.29 23.46 -5.10
CA LEU A 219 -3.23 23.89 -6.11
C LEU A 219 -4.07 22.70 -6.59
N ILE A 220 -5.38 22.85 -6.53
CA ILE A 220 -6.34 21.87 -7.05
C ILE A 220 -6.93 22.36 -8.37
N TYR A 221 -7.08 21.46 -9.34
CA TYR A 221 -7.75 21.76 -10.61
C TYR A 221 -8.94 20.85 -10.82
N ALA A 222 -9.93 21.36 -11.53
CA ALA A 222 -11.06 20.56 -11.94
C ALA A 222 -11.61 21.04 -13.29
N ILE A 223 -12.21 20.10 -14.02
CA ILE A 223 -12.97 20.33 -15.23
C ILE A 223 -14.33 19.65 -15.09
N GLY A 224 -15.39 20.30 -15.56
CA GLY A 224 -16.74 19.73 -15.54
C GLY A 224 -17.69 20.42 -16.49
N LYS A 225 -18.94 19.93 -16.54
CA LYS A 225 -20.01 20.51 -17.36
C LYS A 225 -20.35 21.94 -16.97
N SER A 226 -20.92 22.73 -17.89
CA SER A 226 -21.30 24.12 -17.61
C SER A 226 -22.14 24.25 -16.33
N PRO A 227 -21.88 25.28 -15.50
CA PRO A 227 -22.67 25.55 -14.29
C PRO A 227 -24.14 25.80 -14.60
N ASP A 228 -24.99 25.65 -13.59
CA ASP A 228 -26.41 25.96 -13.72
C ASP A 228 -26.67 27.48 -13.86
N SER A 229 -27.94 27.87 -14.05
CA SER A 229 -28.32 29.28 -14.18
C SER A 229 -28.00 30.13 -12.95
N GLN A 230 -27.84 29.51 -11.78
CA GLN A 230 -27.45 30.15 -10.53
C GLN A 230 -25.94 30.11 -10.29
N SER A 231 -25.15 29.61 -11.25
CA SER A 231 -23.70 29.42 -11.16
C SER A 231 -23.27 28.39 -10.11
N TYR A 232 -24.11 27.42 -9.76
CA TYR A 232 -23.63 26.26 -8.99
C TYR A 232 -22.87 25.31 -9.91
N LEU A 233 -21.70 24.89 -9.45
CA LEU A 233 -20.85 23.94 -10.17
C LEU A 233 -21.44 22.53 -10.03
N PRO A 234 -21.64 21.78 -11.14
CA PRO A 234 -21.90 20.35 -11.06
C PRO A 234 -20.65 19.61 -10.58
N MET A 235 -20.77 18.31 -10.32
CA MET A 235 -19.62 17.46 -10.06
C MET A 235 -18.63 17.54 -11.24
N HIS A 236 -17.35 17.65 -10.92
CA HIS A 236 -16.29 17.66 -11.92
C HIS A 236 -16.22 16.29 -12.65
N ASP A 237 -15.97 16.32 -13.94
CA ASP A 237 -15.71 15.12 -14.74
C ASP A 237 -14.31 14.56 -14.43
N SER A 238 -13.37 15.44 -14.08
CA SER A 238 -12.00 15.08 -13.67
C SER A 238 -11.43 16.14 -12.73
N MET A 239 -10.53 15.74 -11.84
CA MET A 239 -9.79 16.64 -10.94
C MET A 239 -8.35 16.15 -10.71
N ILE A 240 -7.49 17.02 -10.18
CA ILE A 240 -6.14 16.70 -9.70
C ILE A 240 -5.69 17.71 -8.64
N SER A 241 -4.76 17.32 -7.77
CA SER A 241 -4.04 18.21 -6.85
C SER A 241 -2.55 18.26 -7.20
N THR A 242 -1.96 19.45 -7.10
CA THR A 242 -0.56 19.74 -7.46
C THR A 242 0.10 20.62 -6.41
N LYS A 243 1.42 20.52 -6.27
CA LYS A 243 2.21 21.37 -5.38
C LYS A 243 3.16 22.21 -6.22
N ILE A 244 2.96 23.52 -6.22
CA ILE A 244 3.82 24.47 -6.93
C ILE A 244 4.93 25.00 -6.02
N ASN A 245 6.16 24.96 -6.52
CA ASN A 245 7.25 25.73 -5.94
C ASN A 245 7.39 27.07 -6.70
N TYR A 246 6.88 28.14 -6.10
CA TYR A 246 6.88 29.47 -6.70
C TYR A 246 8.29 30.01 -7.00
N GLU A 247 9.32 29.54 -6.29
CA GLU A 247 10.72 29.93 -6.48
C GLU A 247 11.33 29.25 -7.71
N THR A 248 11.23 27.92 -7.79
CA THR A 248 11.90 27.11 -8.84
C THR A 248 11.12 27.06 -10.15
N GLY A 249 9.81 27.34 -10.17
CA GLY A 249 9.04 27.36 -11.43
C GLY A 249 8.32 26.06 -11.78
N GLY A 250 8.47 25.01 -10.97
CA GLY A 250 7.87 23.71 -11.22
C GLY A 250 6.63 23.45 -10.37
N GLY A 251 5.61 22.84 -10.98
CA GLY A 251 4.55 22.16 -10.26
C GLY A 251 4.77 20.65 -10.36
N GLU A 252 4.78 19.98 -9.22
CA GLU A 252 4.76 18.53 -9.12
C GLU A 252 3.35 18.08 -8.77
N GLU A 253 3.00 16.82 -9.04
CA GLU A 253 1.76 16.25 -8.50
C GLU A 253 1.82 16.37 -6.98
N GLY A 254 0.76 16.90 -6.39
CA GLY A 254 0.76 17.41 -5.03
C GLY A 254 -0.34 16.70 -4.29
N GLY A 255 -0.02 15.50 -3.81
CA GLY A 255 -0.69 14.91 -2.67
C GLY A 255 -0.15 15.52 -1.38
N ASP A 256 -0.89 15.37 -0.29
CA ASP A 256 -0.27 15.45 1.04
C ASP A 256 0.76 14.31 1.11
N GLU A 257 2.03 14.62 1.37
CA GLU A 257 3.13 13.63 1.43
C GLU A 257 2.78 12.48 2.39
N GLU A 258 2.03 12.77 3.46
CA GLU A 258 1.52 11.79 4.42
C GLU A 258 0.44 10.86 3.82
N GLU A 259 -0.42 11.37 2.94
CA GLU A 259 -1.48 10.57 2.29
C GLU A 259 -0.92 9.72 1.14
N GLU A 260 0.05 10.24 0.37
CA GLU A 260 0.76 9.45 -0.64
C GLU A 260 1.56 8.31 0.02
N GLU A 261 2.22 8.57 1.14
CA GLU A 261 2.88 7.54 1.93
C GLU A 261 1.85 6.52 2.45
N GLU A 262 0.69 6.96 2.94
CA GLU A 262 -0.36 6.06 3.42
C GLU A 262 -0.92 5.15 2.30
N GLU A 263 -1.28 5.70 1.13
CA GLU A 263 -1.75 4.94 -0.03
C GLU A 263 -0.71 3.92 -0.50
N ARG A 264 0.57 4.32 -0.49
CA ARG A 264 1.68 3.45 -0.80
C ARG A 264 1.81 2.29 0.20
N LEU A 265 1.69 2.58 1.50
CA LEU A 265 1.73 1.56 2.55
C LEU A 265 0.52 0.61 2.49
N ILE A 266 -0.67 1.11 2.15
CA ILE A 266 -1.87 0.29 1.87
C ILE A 266 -1.60 -0.69 0.73
N THR A 267 -1.00 -0.20 -0.36
CA THR A 267 -0.66 -1.00 -1.53
C THR A 267 0.35 -2.11 -1.17
N ILE A 268 1.43 -1.75 -0.46
CA ILE A 268 2.45 -2.71 -0.02
C ILE A 268 1.84 -3.75 0.94
N HIS A 269 1.00 -3.32 1.90
CA HIS A 269 0.26 -4.21 2.78
C HIS A 269 -0.56 -5.24 1.99
N GLY A 270 -1.32 -4.78 1.00
CA GLY A 270 -2.16 -5.62 0.14
C GLY A 270 -1.34 -6.65 -0.63
N ILE A 271 -0.28 -6.21 -1.33
CA ILE A 271 0.58 -7.09 -2.14
C ILE A 271 1.28 -8.16 -1.29
N LEU A 272 1.86 -7.77 -0.15
CA LEU A 272 2.56 -8.71 0.74
C LEU A 272 1.62 -9.79 1.28
N ASN A 273 0.41 -9.43 1.69
CA ASN A 273 -0.57 -10.38 2.19
C ASN A 273 -1.17 -11.25 1.08
N LEU A 274 -1.39 -10.69 -0.11
CA LEU A 274 -1.84 -11.45 -1.28
C LEU A 274 -0.81 -12.52 -1.68
N ILE A 275 0.47 -12.15 -1.80
CA ILE A 275 1.55 -13.09 -2.17
C ILE A 275 1.77 -14.09 -1.03
N GLY A 276 1.93 -13.60 0.20
CA GLY A 276 2.22 -14.41 1.37
C GLY A 276 1.10 -15.38 1.67
N TRP A 277 -0.05 -14.87 2.14
CA TRP A 277 -1.18 -15.67 2.58
C TRP A 277 -2.05 -16.20 1.44
N GLY A 278 -2.24 -15.41 0.38
CA GLY A 278 -3.12 -15.75 -0.74
C GLY A 278 -2.53 -16.74 -1.74
N VAL A 279 -1.21 -16.76 -1.93
CA VAL A 279 -0.54 -17.57 -2.96
C VAL A 279 0.41 -18.62 -2.37
N LEU A 280 1.40 -18.20 -1.57
CA LEU A 280 2.44 -19.11 -1.08
C LEU A 280 1.90 -20.15 -0.09
N ILE A 281 1.11 -19.74 0.90
CA ILE A 281 0.50 -20.67 1.87
C ILE A 281 -0.31 -21.79 1.16
N PRO A 282 -1.25 -21.49 0.24
CA PRO A 282 -1.98 -22.53 -0.50
C PRO A 282 -1.09 -23.44 -1.35
N ILE A 283 -0.05 -22.91 -2.03
CA ILE A 283 0.92 -23.74 -2.76
C ILE A 283 1.66 -24.70 -1.81
N GLY A 284 2.11 -24.19 -0.66
CA GLY A 284 2.76 -24.99 0.37
C GLY A 284 1.86 -26.10 0.92
N ILE A 285 0.54 -25.88 0.98
CA ILE A 285 -0.45 -26.90 1.37
C ILE A 285 -0.57 -28.01 0.32
N LEU A 286 -0.65 -27.67 -0.97
CA LEU A 286 -0.66 -28.68 -2.05
C LEU A 286 0.57 -29.58 -1.98
N PHE A 287 1.75 -28.98 -1.85
CA PHE A 287 3.01 -29.73 -1.80
C PHE A 287 3.04 -30.68 -0.61
N SER A 288 2.60 -30.23 0.57
CA SER A 288 2.59 -31.06 1.77
C SER A 288 1.61 -32.23 1.70
N ARG A 289 0.53 -32.12 0.92
CA ARG A 289 -0.50 -33.16 0.78
C ARG A 289 -0.15 -34.19 -0.28
N TYR A 290 0.42 -33.77 -1.40
CA TYR A 290 0.60 -34.60 -2.60
C TYR A 290 2.04 -35.05 -2.85
N ALA A 291 3.07 -34.31 -2.40
CA ALA A 291 4.47 -34.68 -2.62
C ALA A 291 5.04 -35.64 -1.54
N LYS A 292 4.20 -36.30 -0.74
CA LYS A 292 4.63 -37.12 0.42
C LYS A 292 5.63 -38.24 0.08
N THR A 293 5.63 -38.74 -1.15
CA THR A 293 6.55 -39.77 -1.64
C THR A 293 8.00 -39.26 -1.74
N TRP A 294 8.20 -37.95 -1.83
CA TRP A 294 9.51 -37.31 -1.89
C TRP A 294 10.05 -37.05 -0.47
N ASP A 295 10.00 -38.01 0.44
CA ASP A 295 10.56 -37.86 1.80
C ASP A 295 12.12 -37.85 1.73
N PRO A 296 12.83 -36.90 2.38
CA PRO A 296 12.33 -35.84 3.27
C PRO A 296 12.06 -34.49 2.57
N MET A 297 12.29 -34.39 1.25
CA MET A 297 12.17 -33.15 0.46
C MET A 297 10.82 -32.45 0.62
N TRP A 298 9.70 -33.19 0.61
CA TRP A 298 8.36 -32.62 0.79
C TRP A 298 8.25 -31.75 2.04
N PHE A 299 8.90 -32.18 3.12
CA PHE A 299 8.85 -31.49 4.41
C PHE A 299 9.64 -30.18 4.36
N TYR A 300 10.84 -30.20 3.77
CA TYR A 300 11.67 -29.01 3.64
C TYR A 300 11.07 -27.98 2.69
N THR A 301 10.52 -28.40 1.55
CA THR A 301 9.83 -27.49 0.63
C THR A 301 8.59 -26.90 1.25
N HIS A 302 7.76 -27.70 1.95
CA HIS A 302 6.62 -27.19 2.69
C HIS A 302 7.06 -26.17 3.74
N LEU A 303 8.06 -26.50 4.56
CA LEU A 303 8.59 -25.61 5.58
C LEU A 303 9.09 -24.29 4.97
N ALA A 304 9.89 -24.35 3.90
CA ALA A 304 10.42 -23.17 3.23
C ALA A 304 9.32 -22.25 2.68
N ILE A 305 8.35 -22.81 1.93
CA ILE A 305 7.25 -22.03 1.33
C ILE A 305 6.36 -21.43 2.43
N GLN A 306 6.02 -22.20 3.47
CA GLN A 306 5.20 -21.71 4.57
C GLN A 306 5.90 -20.62 5.38
N THR A 307 7.21 -20.76 5.60
CA THR A 307 7.99 -19.76 6.33
C THR A 307 8.06 -18.46 5.54
N LEU A 308 8.32 -18.53 4.23
CA LEU A 308 8.32 -17.35 3.37
C LEU A 308 6.94 -16.67 3.34
N GLY A 309 5.86 -17.44 3.16
CA GLY A 309 4.50 -16.94 3.16
C GLY A 309 4.12 -16.26 4.48
N PHE A 310 4.46 -16.89 5.62
CA PHE A 310 4.23 -16.34 6.95
C PHE A 310 5.02 -15.06 7.19
N CYS A 311 6.29 -14.99 6.79
CA CYS A 311 7.12 -13.81 6.96
C CYS A 311 6.61 -12.62 6.14
N LEU A 312 6.29 -12.80 4.85
CA LEU A 312 5.69 -11.75 4.02
C LEU A 312 4.36 -11.27 4.62
N GLY A 313 3.53 -12.22 5.05
CA GLY A 313 2.27 -11.94 5.72
C GLY A 313 2.42 -11.20 7.06
N LEU A 314 3.46 -11.50 7.84
CA LEU A 314 3.76 -10.80 9.09
C LEU A 314 4.20 -9.36 8.84
N VAL A 315 5.06 -9.12 7.84
CA VAL A 315 5.46 -7.76 7.45
C VAL A 315 4.23 -6.98 6.97
N GLY A 316 3.43 -7.57 6.09
CA GLY A 316 2.16 -6.98 5.65
C GLY A 316 1.25 -6.66 6.84
N PHE A 317 1.06 -7.58 7.78
CA PHE A 317 0.26 -7.35 8.98
C PHE A 317 0.76 -6.17 9.82
N ILE A 318 2.08 -6.04 10.03
CA ILE A 318 2.67 -4.93 10.80
C ILE A 318 2.40 -3.58 10.12
N ILE A 319 2.54 -3.52 8.79
CA ILE A 319 2.21 -2.30 8.02
C ILE A 319 0.73 -1.96 8.21
N GLY A 320 -0.16 -2.94 8.00
CA GLY A 320 -1.60 -2.73 8.13
C GLY A 320 -2.06 -2.32 9.54
N PHE A 321 -1.29 -2.67 10.57
CA PHE A 321 -1.59 -2.26 11.94
C PHE A 321 -1.24 -0.80 12.23
N LYS A 322 -0.33 -0.21 11.44
CA LYS A 322 0.16 1.18 11.58
C LYS A 322 -0.65 2.20 10.78
N LEU A 323 -1.44 1.76 9.80
CA LEU A 323 -2.30 2.64 9.00
C LEU A 323 -3.41 3.28 9.84
N GLU A 324 -3.85 4.49 9.48
CA GLU A 324 -4.90 5.22 10.20
C GLU A 324 -6.31 4.74 9.81
N ASP A 325 -7.23 4.70 10.78
CA ASP A 325 -8.58 4.15 10.58
C ASP A 325 -9.55 5.23 10.06
N ALA A 326 -9.61 5.46 8.74
CA ALA A 326 -10.57 6.41 8.13
C ALA A 326 -12.04 5.94 8.25
N ASP A 327 -12.32 4.64 8.08
CA ASP A 327 -13.63 4.00 8.28
C ASP A 327 -13.53 2.91 9.36
N LYS A 328 -13.72 3.36 10.60
CA LYS A 328 -13.49 2.57 11.81
C LYS A 328 -14.19 1.20 11.79
N ASP A 329 -15.49 1.11 11.50
CA ASP A 329 -16.22 -0.16 11.65
C ASP A 329 -15.79 -1.23 10.64
N ARG A 330 -15.64 -0.83 9.36
CA ARG A 330 -15.29 -1.76 8.29
C ARG A 330 -13.83 -2.21 8.39
N ILE A 331 -12.91 -1.29 8.73
CA ILE A 331 -11.49 -1.59 8.94
C ILE A 331 -11.29 -2.46 10.17
N TYR A 332 -12.01 -2.23 11.28
CA TYR A 332 -11.91 -3.08 12.48
C TYR A 332 -12.25 -4.55 12.20
N LYS A 333 -13.24 -4.82 11.34
CA LYS A 333 -13.58 -6.19 10.93
C LYS A 333 -12.42 -6.88 10.21
N HIS A 334 -11.81 -6.19 9.24
CA HIS A 334 -10.65 -6.72 8.50
C HIS A 334 -9.46 -6.97 9.42
N LYS A 335 -9.18 -6.02 10.32
CA LYS A 335 -8.10 -6.09 11.31
C LYS A 335 -8.30 -7.27 12.27
N ASN A 336 -9.51 -7.48 12.79
CA ASN A 336 -9.82 -8.58 13.70
C ASN A 336 -9.67 -9.96 13.04
N ILE A 337 -10.11 -10.10 11.78
CA ILE A 337 -9.90 -11.34 11.01
C ILE A 337 -8.40 -11.54 10.76
N GLY A 338 -7.66 -10.47 10.41
CA GLY A 338 -6.21 -10.48 10.26
C GLY A 338 -5.48 -10.96 11.52
N ILE A 339 -5.88 -10.48 12.70
CA ILE A 339 -5.33 -10.92 13.99
C ILE A 339 -5.58 -12.42 14.20
N ALA A 340 -6.80 -12.90 13.92
CA ALA A 340 -7.13 -14.32 14.05
C ALA A 340 -6.26 -15.20 13.12
N ILE A 341 -6.04 -14.76 11.87
CA ILE A 341 -5.14 -15.43 10.91
C ILE A 341 -3.72 -15.48 11.46
N LEU A 342 -3.19 -14.36 11.97
CA LEU A 342 -1.83 -14.30 12.50
C LEU A 342 -1.65 -15.21 13.72
N VAL A 343 -2.63 -15.26 14.63
CA VAL A 343 -2.62 -16.16 15.78
C VAL A 343 -2.59 -17.62 15.34
N MET A 344 -3.47 -18.02 14.42
CA MET A 344 -3.48 -19.39 13.89
C MET A 344 -2.18 -19.72 13.15
N GLY A 345 -1.62 -18.80 12.36
CA GLY A 345 -0.32 -18.97 11.70
C GLY A 345 0.82 -19.18 12.68
N SER A 346 0.85 -18.38 13.75
CA SER A 346 1.85 -18.49 14.82
C SER A 346 1.74 -19.84 15.53
N LEU A 347 0.51 -20.33 15.75
CA LEU A 347 0.25 -21.67 16.26
C LEU A 347 0.76 -22.78 15.31
N GLN A 348 0.74 -22.56 14.00
CA GLN A 348 1.35 -23.49 13.03
C GLN A 348 2.87 -23.51 13.10
N VAL A 349 3.50 -22.35 13.24
CA VAL A 349 4.97 -22.25 13.41
C VAL A 349 5.39 -22.92 14.72
N ALA A 350 4.67 -22.65 15.82
CA ALA A 350 4.91 -23.29 17.12
C ALA A 350 4.69 -24.82 17.09
N ALA A 351 3.79 -25.32 16.23
CA ALA A 351 3.54 -26.74 16.07
C ALA A 351 4.80 -27.53 15.65
N ILE A 352 5.78 -26.87 15.03
CA ILE A 352 7.07 -27.49 14.67
C ILE A 352 7.84 -27.91 15.92
N LEU A 353 7.84 -27.09 16.97
CA LEU A 353 8.53 -27.37 18.23
C LEU A 353 7.91 -28.56 18.97
N ALA A 354 6.59 -28.72 18.86
CA ALA A 354 5.84 -29.79 19.50
C ALA A 354 5.68 -31.05 18.61
N ARG A 355 6.45 -31.18 17.52
CA ARG A 355 6.28 -32.22 16.51
C ARG A 355 6.66 -33.63 17.06
N PRO A 356 5.72 -34.57 17.24
CA PRO A 356 6.02 -35.90 17.79
C PRO A 356 6.69 -36.84 16.77
N LYS A 357 7.32 -37.92 17.26
CA LYS A 357 7.89 -39.01 16.41
C LYS A 357 6.80 -39.68 15.57
N LYS A 358 7.15 -40.10 14.33
CA LYS A 358 6.21 -40.57 13.28
C LYS A 358 5.27 -41.71 13.76
N ASP A 359 5.71 -42.58 14.66
CA ASP A 359 4.98 -43.81 15.04
C ASP A 359 4.19 -43.71 16.36
N THR A 360 3.98 -42.49 16.87
CA THR A 360 3.36 -42.26 18.19
C THR A 360 1.89 -41.84 18.08
N LYS A 361 1.03 -42.21 19.04
CA LYS A 361 -0.37 -41.73 19.09
C LYS A 361 -0.47 -40.19 19.04
N PRO A 362 0.35 -39.41 19.78
CA PRO A 362 0.40 -37.95 19.65
C PRO A 362 0.65 -37.43 18.23
N ARG A 363 1.40 -38.16 17.38
CA ARG A 363 1.61 -37.78 15.97
C ARG A 363 0.30 -37.68 15.19
N LYS A 364 -0.63 -38.61 15.42
CA LYS A 364 -1.93 -38.60 14.73
C LYS A 364 -2.75 -37.38 15.14
N ILE A 365 -2.81 -37.07 16.44
CA ILE A 365 -3.49 -35.88 16.96
C ILE A 365 -2.86 -34.61 16.41
N TRP A 366 -1.52 -34.51 16.44
CA TRP A 366 -0.77 -33.40 15.89
C TRP A 366 -1.07 -33.19 14.39
N ASN A 367 -1.14 -34.26 13.59
CA ASN A 367 -1.46 -34.16 12.17
C ASN A 367 -2.89 -33.62 11.94
N ILE A 368 -3.87 -34.07 12.72
CA ILE A 368 -5.26 -33.60 12.62
C ILE A 368 -5.32 -32.12 12.98
N TYR A 369 -4.78 -31.74 14.14
CA TYR A 369 -4.71 -30.35 14.61
C TYR A 369 -4.03 -29.44 13.57
N HIS A 370 -2.82 -29.80 13.14
CA HIS A 370 -2.02 -29.02 12.19
C HIS A 370 -2.79 -28.82 10.88
N SER A 371 -3.41 -29.88 10.36
CA SER A 371 -4.21 -29.82 9.14
C SER A 371 -5.47 -28.97 9.29
N VAL A 372 -6.26 -29.16 10.35
CA VAL A 372 -7.55 -28.46 10.54
C VAL A 372 -7.32 -26.96 10.75
N VAL A 373 -6.43 -26.60 11.68
CA VAL A 373 -6.14 -25.18 11.95
C VAL A 373 -5.51 -24.52 10.72
N GLY A 374 -4.71 -25.25 9.93
CA GLY A 374 -4.09 -24.72 8.72
C GLY A 374 -5.11 -24.41 7.62
N VAL A 375 -6.10 -25.30 7.44
CA VAL A 375 -7.19 -25.10 6.47
C VAL A 375 -8.11 -23.96 6.90
N VAL A 376 -8.44 -23.86 8.19
CA VAL A 376 -9.26 -22.75 8.72
C VAL A 376 -8.53 -21.42 8.54
N ALA A 377 -7.23 -21.37 8.83
CA ALA A 377 -6.41 -20.16 8.62
C ALA A 377 -6.37 -19.75 7.14
N LEU A 378 -6.20 -20.70 6.21
CA LEU A 378 -6.25 -20.42 4.77
C LEU A 378 -7.62 -19.86 4.34
N ALA A 379 -8.72 -20.47 4.79
CA ALA A 379 -10.06 -20.03 4.44
C ALA A 379 -10.32 -18.59 4.91
N LEU A 380 -9.95 -18.28 6.16
CA LEU A 380 -10.05 -16.92 6.69
C LEU A 380 -9.14 -15.94 5.95
N ALA A 381 -7.93 -16.34 5.57
CA ALA A 381 -7.04 -15.49 4.79
C ALA A 381 -7.62 -15.14 3.41
N ILE A 382 -8.16 -16.11 2.67
CA ILE A 382 -8.80 -15.86 1.37
C ILE A 382 -9.96 -14.88 1.51
N LEU A 383 -10.84 -15.10 2.49
CA LEU A 383 -11.97 -14.20 2.76
C LEU A 383 -11.49 -12.79 3.14
N ASN A 384 -10.45 -12.70 3.97
CA ASN A 384 -9.94 -11.41 4.42
C ASN A 384 -9.23 -10.63 3.30
N ILE A 385 -8.60 -11.32 2.34
CA ILE A 385 -8.01 -10.70 1.14
C ILE A 385 -9.11 -10.12 0.25
N PHE A 386 -10.17 -10.88 -0.04
CA PHE A 386 -11.30 -10.34 -0.81
C PHE A 386 -11.97 -9.17 -0.09
N TYR A 387 -12.11 -9.26 1.24
CA TYR A 387 -12.65 -8.16 2.04
C TYR A 387 -11.74 -6.94 1.99
N GLY A 388 -10.41 -7.11 2.10
CA GLY A 388 -9.42 -6.04 1.93
C GLY A 388 -9.54 -5.35 0.57
N LEU A 389 -9.55 -6.11 -0.53
CA LEU A 389 -9.77 -5.58 -1.88
C LEU A 389 -11.11 -4.83 -2.04
N TYR A 390 -12.12 -5.20 -1.25
CA TYR A 390 -13.40 -4.48 -1.22
C TYR A 390 -13.33 -3.18 -0.39
N LEU A 391 -12.49 -3.12 0.65
CA LEU A 391 -12.31 -1.91 1.47
C LEU A 391 -11.65 -0.78 0.69
N VAL A 392 -10.61 -1.10 -0.06
CA VAL A 392 -9.84 -0.13 -0.86
C VAL A 392 -10.47 0.16 -2.24
N ASP A 393 -11.71 -0.28 -2.45
CA ASP A 393 -12.45 -0.21 -3.73
C ASP A 393 -11.62 -0.56 -4.98
N GLU A 394 -10.75 -1.57 -4.84
CA GLU A 394 -9.80 -1.93 -5.89
C GLU A 394 -10.47 -2.37 -7.18
N ASP A 395 -9.74 -2.19 -8.29
CA ASP A 395 -10.23 -2.53 -9.62
C ASP A 395 -10.72 -3.98 -9.66
N LYS A 396 -11.80 -4.21 -10.41
CA LYS A 396 -12.39 -5.55 -10.59
C LYS A 396 -11.35 -6.57 -11.05
N SER A 397 -10.32 -6.15 -11.76
CA SER A 397 -9.23 -6.97 -12.29
C SER A 397 -8.47 -7.73 -11.20
N TRP A 398 -8.14 -7.10 -10.06
CA TRP A 398 -7.46 -7.76 -8.95
C TRP A 398 -8.33 -8.81 -8.28
N LYS A 399 -9.61 -8.47 -8.06
CA LYS A 399 -10.62 -9.39 -7.50
C LYS A 399 -10.83 -10.60 -8.41
N ILE A 400 -10.95 -10.38 -9.71
CA ILE A 400 -11.10 -11.43 -10.71
C ILE A 400 -9.83 -12.29 -10.79
N GLY A 401 -8.65 -11.67 -10.87
CA GLY A 401 -7.37 -12.38 -10.97
C GLY A 401 -7.13 -13.31 -9.78
N PHE A 402 -7.35 -12.82 -8.55
CA PHE A 402 -7.24 -13.66 -7.36
C PHE A 402 -8.32 -14.75 -7.32
N GLY A 403 -9.54 -14.45 -7.74
CA GLY A 403 -10.62 -15.44 -7.86
C GLY A 403 -10.30 -16.58 -8.85
N VAL A 404 -9.70 -16.25 -10.00
CA VAL A 404 -9.23 -17.22 -10.97
C VAL A 404 -8.12 -18.09 -10.36
N PHE A 405 -7.14 -17.49 -9.69
CA PHE A 405 -6.06 -18.23 -9.03
C PHE A 405 -6.61 -19.23 -8.00
N ILE A 406 -7.49 -18.81 -7.09
CA ILE A 406 -8.08 -19.69 -6.07
C ILE A 406 -8.94 -20.79 -6.70
N SER A 407 -9.66 -20.49 -7.79
CA SER A 407 -10.45 -21.48 -8.52
C SER A 407 -9.56 -22.54 -9.17
N LEU A 408 -8.45 -22.13 -9.82
CA LEU A 408 -7.46 -23.04 -10.38
C LEU A 408 -6.78 -23.88 -9.29
N TRP A 409 -6.39 -23.26 -8.19
CA TRP A 409 -5.81 -23.96 -7.04
C TRP A 409 -6.77 -25.02 -6.49
N GLY A 410 -8.06 -24.68 -6.32
CA GLY A 410 -9.09 -25.60 -5.86
C GLY A 410 -9.36 -26.74 -6.85
N PHE A 411 -9.34 -26.45 -8.15
CA PHE A 411 -9.44 -27.46 -9.20
C PHE A 411 -8.26 -28.43 -9.17
N VAL A 412 -7.02 -27.92 -9.11
CA VAL A 412 -5.80 -28.75 -8.98
C VAL A 412 -5.87 -29.60 -7.71
N TYR A 413 -6.28 -29.00 -6.59
CA TYR A 413 -6.47 -29.72 -5.34
C TYR A 413 -7.44 -30.91 -5.51
N PHE A 414 -8.59 -30.68 -6.14
CA PHE A 414 -9.62 -31.70 -6.38
C PHE A 414 -9.13 -32.83 -7.30
N VAL A 415 -8.48 -32.49 -8.41
CA VAL A 415 -7.92 -33.46 -9.36
C VAL A 415 -6.89 -34.37 -8.67
N LEU A 416 -5.96 -33.77 -7.93
CA LEU A 416 -4.93 -34.52 -7.21
C LEU A 416 -5.52 -35.40 -6.10
N ASP A 417 -6.59 -34.96 -5.44
CA ASP A 417 -7.29 -35.76 -4.42
C ASP A 417 -7.92 -37.01 -5.05
N LYS A 418 -8.53 -36.86 -6.23
CA LYS A 418 -9.11 -37.99 -6.99
C LYS A 418 -8.07 -38.98 -7.48
N ILE A 419 -6.93 -38.50 -7.99
CA ILE A 419 -5.83 -39.38 -8.40
C ILE A 419 -5.30 -40.18 -7.21
N LYS A 420 -5.19 -39.56 -6.04
CA LYS A 420 -4.66 -40.21 -4.82
C LYS A 420 -5.63 -41.21 -4.18
N SER A 421 -6.95 -41.05 -4.41
CA SER A 421 -7.98 -41.93 -3.86
C SER A 421 -8.18 -43.23 -4.66
N ASN A 422 -7.65 -43.27 -5.89
CA ASN A 422 -7.56 -44.48 -6.73
C ASN A 422 -6.21 -45.15 -6.51
#